data_AF-A0A5K0YAA2-F1
#
_entry.id   AF-A0A5K0YAA2-F1
#
_cell.length_a   1.000
_cell.length_b   1.000
_cell.length_c   1.000
_cell.angle_alpha   90.00
_cell.angle_beta   90.00
_cell.angle_gamma   90.00
#
_symmetry.space_group_name_H-M   'P 1'
#
loop_
_entity.id
_entity.type
_entity.pdbx_description
1 polymer ?
#
loop_
_entity_poly.entity_id
_entity_poly.type
_entity_poly.pdbx_seq_one_letter_code
_entity_poly.pdbx_strand_id
1 'polypeptide(L)'
;ICYALKSFELILQKQFSIQTNCEAIVKFHAQLHETGKKSFARRWLNFRDIVSTYLTQRTFDHIKRKHNNITDTHSHLRSIQNG
;
A
#
# COMPACT_ATOMS: atom_id res chain seq x y z
N ILE A 1 2.32 4.18 1.85
CA ILE A 1 1.13 3.64 1.13
C ILE A 1 -0.16 4.31 1.61
N CYS A 2 -0.59 4.14 2.87
CA CYS A 2 -1.85 4.73 3.35
C CYS A 2 -1.98 6.25 3.09
N TYR A 3 -0.94 7.02 3.40
CA TYR A 3 -0.91 8.46 3.09
C TYR A 3 -1.01 8.76 1.60
N ALA A 4 -0.29 8.00 0.76
CA ALA A 4 -0.36 8.18 -0.69
C ALA A 4 -1.77 7.87 -1.22
N LEU A 5 -2.41 6.80 -0.75
CA LEU A 5 -3.78 6.46 -1.15
C LEU A 5 -4.77 7.58 -0.84
N LYS A 6 -4.65 8.18 0.35
CA LYS A 6 -5.47 9.34 0.72
C LYS A 6 -5.15 10.57 -0.13
N SER A 7 -3.88 10.86 -0.38
CA SER A 7 -3.47 12.02 -1.20
C SER A 7 -3.93 11.95 -2.66
N PHE A 8 -4.13 10.74 -3.19
CA PHE A 8 -4.56 10.54 -4.57
C PHE A 8 -6.03 10.12 -4.70
N GLU A 9 -6.82 10.15 -3.63
CA GLU A 9 -8.17 9.55 -3.59
C GLU A 9 -9.12 10.02 -4.71
N LEU A 10 -9.03 11.30 -5.10
CA LEU A 10 -9.84 11.89 -6.18
C LEU A 10 -9.45 11.36 -7.58
N ILE A 11 -8.18 11.04 -7.79
CA ILE A 11 -7.65 10.52 -9.06
C ILE A 11 -7.85 8.99 -9.14
N LEU A 12 -7.84 8.36 -7.98
CA LEU A 12 -7.90 6.93 -7.79
C LEU A 12 -9.32 6.34 -7.96
N GLN A 13 -10.32 7.11 -8.41
CA GLN A 13 -11.68 6.58 -8.64
C GLN A 13 -11.79 5.53 -9.77
N LYS A 14 -10.71 5.29 -10.52
CA LYS A 14 -10.62 4.23 -11.56
C LYS A 14 -9.93 2.97 -11.03
N GLN A 15 -9.97 1.90 -11.81
CA GLN A 15 -9.22 0.68 -11.54
C GLN A 15 -7.71 0.96 -11.62
N PHE A 16 -6.93 0.50 -10.63
CA PHE A 16 -5.47 0.56 -10.67
C PHE A 16 -4.82 -0.53 -9.83
N SER A 17 -3.54 -0.74 -10.07
CA SER A 17 -2.67 -1.61 -9.29
C SER A 17 -1.72 -0.82 -8.40
N ILE A 18 -1.44 -1.34 -7.22
CA ILE A 18 -0.45 -0.77 -6.29
C ILE A 18 0.79 -1.63 -6.33
N GLN A 19 1.88 -1.07 -6.82
CA GLN A 19 3.19 -1.73 -6.80
C GLN A 19 3.95 -1.35 -5.52
N THR A 20 4.49 -2.35 -4.82
CA THR A 20 5.26 -2.13 -3.59
C THR A 20 6.39 -3.13 -3.42
N ASN A 21 7.53 -2.68 -2.89
CA ASN A 21 8.62 -3.55 -2.47
C ASN A 21 8.38 -4.18 -1.08
N CYS A 22 7.29 -3.81 -0.40
CA CYS A 22 6.96 -4.35 0.92
C CYS A 22 6.16 -5.64 0.81
N GLU A 23 6.84 -6.79 0.86
CA GLU A 23 6.20 -8.11 0.79
C GLU A 23 5.11 -8.32 1.85
N ALA A 24 5.29 -7.77 3.06
CA ALA A 24 4.34 -7.95 4.15
C ALA A 24 2.95 -7.43 3.78
N ILE A 25 2.88 -6.33 3.02
CA ILE A 25 1.61 -5.73 2.58
C ILE A 25 0.95 -6.60 1.51
N VAL A 26 1.73 -7.12 0.56
CA VAL A 26 1.24 -8.00 -0.50
C VAL A 26 0.69 -9.30 0.10
N LYS A 27 1.45 -9.92 1.02
CA LYS A 27 1.02 -11.13 1.75
C LYS A 27 -0.23 -10.89 2.58
N PHE A 28 -0.30 -9.77 3.29
CA PHE A 28 -1.49 -9.42 4.09
C PHE A 28 -2.73 -9.21 3.21
N HIS A 29 -2.58 -8.52 2.07
CA HIS A 29 -3.67 -8.32 1.12
C HIS A 29 -4.16 -9.64 0.51
N ALA A 30 -3.25 -10.51 0.09
CA ALA A 30 -3.58 -11.85 -0.42
C ALA A 30 -4.33 -12.66 0.64
N GLN A 31 -3.87 -12.68 1.90
CA GLN A 31 -4.55 -13.38 2.99
C GLN A 31 -5.96 -12.84 3.26
N LEU A 32 -6.16 -11.52 3.22
CA LEU A 32 -7.49 -10.91 3.35
C LEU A 32 -8.45 -11.38 2.26
N HIS A 33 -7.97 -11.46 1.01
CA HIS A 33 -8.78 -11.90 -0.14
C HIS A 33 -9.03 -13.40 -0.17
N GLU A 34 -8.02 -14.23 0.10
CA GLU A 34 -8.07 -15.69 -0.07
C GLU A 34 -8.71 -16.40 1.12
N THR A 35 -8.42 -15.96 2.34
CA THR A 35 -8.78 -16.71 3.55
C THR A 35 -9.84 -16.02 4.41
N GLY A 36 -10.14 -14.74 4.12
CA GLY A 36 -11.00 -13.90 4.96
C GLY A 36 -10.47 -13.67 6.39
N LYS A 37 -9.29 -14.21 6.74
CA LYS A 37 -8.70 -14.11 8.07
C LYS A 37 -8.22 -12.69 8.32
N LYS A 38 -8.75 -12.10 9.39
CA LYS A 38 -8.44 -10.72 9.80
C LYS A 38 -7.27 -10.75 10.78
N SER A 39 -6.22 -9.97 10.51
CA SER A 39 -5.22 -9.70 11.54
C SER A 39 -5.74 -8.62 12.49
N PHE A 40 -5.60 -8.86 13.79
CA PHE A 40 -5.97 -7.91 14.84
C PHE A 40 -4.82 -6.99 15.26
N ALA A 41 -3.63 -7.14 14.66
CA ALA A 41 -2.53 -6.24 14.96
C ALA A 41 -2.90 -4.82 14.48
N ARG A 42 -2.67 -3.82 15.33
CA ARG A 42 -3.16 -2.45 15.12
C ARG A 42 -2.70 -1.83 13.79
N ARG A 43 -1.47 -2.12 13.37
CA ARG A 43 -0.91 -1.71 12.07
C ARG A 43 -1.75 -2.22 10.89
N TRP A 44 -2.25 -3.45 10.97
CA TRP A 44 -3.03 -4.09 9.93
C TRP A 44 -4.49 -3.67 9.93
N LEU A 45 -5.06 -3.36 11.10
CA LEU A 45 -6.40 -2.76 11.20
C LEU A 45 -6.47 -1.40 10.50
N ASN A 46 -5.54 -0.50 10.80
CA ASN A 46 -5.49 0.81 10.14
C ASN A 46 -5.28 0.69 8.63
N PHE A 47 -4.39 -0.22 8.20
CA PHE A 47 -4.18 -0.48 6.78
C PHE A 47 -5.46 -0.99 6.13
N ARG A 48 -6.13 -1.97 6.74
CA ARG A 48 -7.39 -2.53 6.25
C ARG A 48 -8.47 -1.46 6.11
N ASP A 49 -8.70 -0.63 7.13
CA ASP A 49 -9.80 0.33 7.13
C ASP A 49 -9.59 1.44 6.08
N ILE A 50 -8.34 1.87 5.89
CA ILE A 50 -7.99 2.80 4.82
C ILE A 50 -8.19 2.13 3.46
N VAL A 51 -7.66 0.92 3.30
CA VAL A 51 -7.60 0.24 2.00
C VAL A 51 -8.97 -0.29 1.58
N SER A 52 -9.83 -0.75 2.50
CA SER A 52 -11.21 -1.21 2.23
C SER A 52 -12.09 -0.13 1.64
N THR A 53 -11.90 1.12 2.06
CA THR A 53 -12.59 2.31 1.51
C THR A 53 -12.29 2.51 0.02
N TYR A 54 -11.17 1.96 -0.45
CA TYR A 54 -10.64 2.18 -1.79
C TYR A 54 -10.58 0.88 -2.63
N LEU A 55 -11.03 -0.28 -2.13
CA LEU A 55 -10.61 -1.59 -2.64
C LEU A 55 -11.54 -2.29 -3.63
N THR A 56 -12.67 -1.70 -4.02
CA THR A 56 -13.68 -2.43 -4.79
C THR A 56 -13.19 -2.97 -6.15
N GLN A 57 -12.02 -2.57 -6.66
CA GLN A 57 -11.42 -3.13 -7.89
C GLN A 57 -9.88 -3.09 -7.98
N ARG A 58 -9.06 -3.64 -7.05
CA ARG A 58 -7.59 -3.44 -7.12
C ARG A 58 -6.71 -4.64 -6.75
N THR A 59 -5.49 -4.67 -7.32
CA THR A 59 -4.43 -5.64 -7.04
C THR A 59 -3.24 -4.98 -6.32
N PHE A 60 -2.56 -5.75 -5.47
CA PHE A 60 -1.27 -5.38 -4.88
C PHE A 60 -0.18 -6.27 -5.46
N ASP A 61 0.79 -5.66 -6.14
CA ASP A 61 1.85 -6.38 -6.84
C ASP A 61 3.20 -6.12 -6.15
N HIS A 62 3.92 -7.21 -5.88
CA HIS A 62 5.27 -7.11 -5.35
C HIS A 62 6.26 -6.73 -6.45
N ILE A 63 7.05 -5.68 -6.24
CA ILE A 63 8.15 -5.30 -7.13
C ILE A 63 9.50 -5.37 -6.41
N LYS A 64 10.54 -5.82 -7.12
CA LYS A 64 11.91 -5.79 -6.61
C LYS A 64 12.34 -4.34 -6.35
N ARG A 65 13.15 -4.12 -5.30
CA ARG A 65 13.64 -2.78 -4.91
C ARG A 65 14.27 -1.99 -6.06
N LYS A 66 15.00 -2.66 -6.95
CA LYS A 66 15.60 -2.05 -8.16
C LYS A 66 14.60 -1.38 -9.11
N HIS A 67 13.34 -1.78 -9.06
CA HIS A 67 12.25 -1.18 -9.84
C HIS A 67 11.45 -0.13 -9.04
N ASN A 68 11.80 0.09 -7.77
CA ASN A 68 11.19 1.08 -6.88
C ASN A 68 12.10 2.30 -6.64
N ASN A 69 13.12 2.49 -7.47
CA ASN A 69 14.19 3.48 -7.24
C ASN A 69 13.66 4.90 -7.07
N ILE A 70 12.72 5.34 -7.91
CA ILE A 70 12.14 6.68 -7.83
C ILE A 70 11.46 6.89 -6.46
N THR A 71 10.60 5.95 -6.05
CA THR A 71 9.92 5.99 -4.76
C THR A 71 10.89 5.95 -3.59
N ASP A 72 11.90 5.09 -3.65
CA ASP A 72 12.95 4.99 -2.62
C ASP A 72 13.72 6.31 -2.50
N THR A 73 14.15 6.91 -3.62
CA THR A 73 14.83 8.21 -3.64
C THR A 73 13.97 9.31 -3.02
N HIS A 74 12.69 9.42 -3.40
CA HIS A 74 11.78 10.41 -2.82
C HIS A 74 11.51 10.19 -1.34
N SER A 75 11.41 8.94 -0.88
CA SER A 75 11.23 8.62 0.53
C SER A 75 12.44 9.00 1.39
N HIS A 76 13.66 8.79 0.87
CA HIS A 76 14.90 9.19 1.57
C HIS A 76 15.13 10.71 1.55
N LEU A 77 14.78 11.40 0.46
CA LEU A 77 14.86 12.87 0.42
C LEU A 77 13.95 13.50 1.49
N ARG A 78 12.74 12.96 1.70
CA ARG A 78 11.86 13.39 2.80
C ARG A 78 12.42 13.10 4.19
N SER A 79 13.19 12.02 4.40
CA SER A 79 13.82 11.77 5.70
C SER A 79 14.95 12.75 6.00
N ILE A 80 15.64 13.25 4.97
CA ILE A 80 16.72 14.23 5.11
C ILE A 80 16.16 15.64 5.38
N GLN A 81 14.99 16.00 4.83
CA GLN A 81 14.38 17.32 5.05
C GLN A 81 13.67 17.48 6.41
N ASN A 82 13.44 16.39 7.15
CA ASN A 82 12.74 16.39 8.43
C ASN A 82 13.64 15.95 9.61
N GLY A 83 14.96 15.90 9.41
CA GLY A 83 15.97 15.65 10.44
C GLY A 83 16.79 16.89 10.71
#